data_AF-A0A8E6MDA6-F1
#
_entry.id   AF-A0A8E6MDA6-F1
#
_cell.length_a   1.000
_cell.length_b   1.000
_cell.length_c   1.000
_cell.angle_alpha   90.00
_cell.angle_beta   90.00
_cell.angle_gamma   90.00
#
_symmetry.space_group_name_H-M   'P 1'
#
loop_
_entity.id
_entity.type
_entity.pdbx_description
1 polymer ?
#
loop_
_entity_poly.entity_id
_entity_poly.type
_entity_poly.pdbx_seq_one_letter_code
_entity_poly.pdbx_strand_id
1 'polypeptide(L)'
;MGSIMTQGSDILPKGYSTRWVCGLWWFFALIMCSSYTANLAAFLTNAAMDDSIKSAEDLAMQTKIKYGTVKKGSTYFFFKRSNVSTFQRMYAAMESARPSVFLDSNDEGVDRVEKSKRGFAFLMESTAIEYQLERKCGLMQVG
;
A
#
# COMPACT_ATOMS: atom_id res chain seq x y z
N MET A 1 4.04 6.37 -40.52
CA MET A 1 2.93 6.55 -39.57
C MET A 1 2.22 5.23 -39.23
N GLY A 2 1.84 4.38 -40.19
CA GLY A 2 1.17 3.09 -39.89
C GLY A 2 1.98 2.07 -39.07
N SER A 3 3.31 2.05 -39.23
CA SER A 3 4.21 1.14 -38.48
C SER A 3 4.26 1.38 -36.96
N ILE A 4 3.88 2.58 -36.47
CA ILE A 4 3.95 2.91 -35.04
C ILE A 4 2.64 2.54 -34.31
N MET A 5 1.51 2.45 -35.03
CA MET A 5 0.18 2.12 -34.47
C MET A 5 -0.22 0.66 -34.70
N THR A 6 0.72 -0.25 -34.98
CA THR A 6 0.42 -1.67 -35.33
C THR A 6 -0.60 -1.83 -36.46
N GLN A 7 -0.77 -0.80 -37.29
CA GLN A 7 -1.69 -0.84 -38.42
C GLN A 7 -0.88 -1.26 -39.64
N GLY A 8 -1.10 -2.51 -40.08
CA GLY A 8 -0.47 -3.06 -41.28
C GLY A 8 -0.66 -2.10 -42.45
N SER A 9 0.44 -1.73 -43.10
CA SER A 9 0.40 -0.93 -44.32
C SER A 9 0.51 -1.89 -45.50
N ASP A 10 -0.46 -1.89 -46.42
CA ASP A 10 -0.56 -2.76 -47.62
C ASP A 10 0.55 -2.58 -48.67
N ILE A 11 1.66 -1.93 -48.34
CA ILE A 11 2.75 -1.63 -49.27
C ILE A 11 4.00 -2.38 -48.82
N LEU A 12 4.18 -3.59 -49.34
CA LEU A 12 5.39 -4.40 -49.15
C LEU A 12 6.59 -3.72 -49.84
N PRO A 13 7.69 -3.39 -49.12
CA PRO A 13 8.90 -2.89 -49.75
C PRO A 13 9.50 -3.96 -50.67
N LYS A 14 9.64 -3.67 -51.97
CA LYS A 14 10.18 -4.60 -52.99
C LYS A 14 11.71 -4.79 -52.94
N GLY A 15 12.46 -3.92 -52.25
CA GLY A 15 13.93 -3.96 -52.21
C GLY A 15 14.52 -4.64 -50.96
N TYR A 16 15.56 -5.47 -51.12
CA TYR A 16 16.22 -6.21 -50.03
C TYR A 16 16.76 -5.30 -48.92
N SER A 17 17.37 -4.16 -49.26
CA SER A 17 17.93 -3.21 -48.29
C SER A 17 16.85 -2.55 -47.43
N THR A 18 15.67 -2.29 -48.01
CA THR A 18 14.55 -1.66 -47.28
C THR A 18 13.93 -2.61 -46.26
N ARG A 19 13.99 -3.94 -46.49
CA ARG A 19 13.53 -4.95 -45.53
C ARG A 19 14.41 -5.01 -44.28
N TRP A 20 15.73 -4.87 -44.43
CA TRP A 20 16.66 -4.81 -43.30
C TRP A 20 16.43 -3.56 -42.43
N VAL A 21 16.24 -2.39 -43.06
CA VAL A 21 15.93 -1.15 -42.34
C VAL A 21 14.58 -1.22 -41.64
N CYS A 22 13.55 -1.76 -42.30
CA CYS A 22 12.24 -1.99 -41.67
C CYS A 22 12.31 -3.01 -40.53
N GLY A 23 13.12 -4.06 -40.65
CA GLY A 23 13.34 -5.06 -39.61
C GLY A 23 14.06 -4.48 -38.38
N LEU A 24 15.11 -3.69 -38.60
CA LEU A 24 15.82 -2.98 -37.53
C LEU A 24 14.91 -1.95 -36.84
N TRP A 25 14.11 -1.22 -37.62
CA TRP A 25 13.12 -0.29 -37.09
C TRP A 25 12.04 -0.99 -36.26
N TRP A 26 11.52 -2.13 -36.73
CA TRP A 26 10.59 -2.96 -35.97
C TRP A 26 11.21 -3.50 -34.68
N PHE A 27 12.47 -3.94 -34.73
CA PHE A 27 13.19 -4.42 -33.56
C PHE A 27 13.41 -3.31 -32.53
N PHE A 28 13.81 -2.13 -32.97
CA PHE A 28 13.95 -0.95 -32.11
C PHE A 28 12.60 -0.55 -31.48
N ALA A 29 11.52 -0.51 -32.29
CA ALA A 29 10.18 -0.19 -31.81
C ALA A 29 9.67 -1.23 -30.80
N LEU A 30 9.96 -2.53 -31.01
CA LEU A 30 9.61 -3.60 -30.08
C LEU A 30 10.36 -3.47 -28.74
N ILE A 31 11.65 -3.12 -28.75
CA ILE A 31 12.43 -2.90 -27.52
C ILE A 31 11.89 -1.68 -26.75
N MET A 32 11.60 -0.58 -27.44
CA MET A 32 11.03 0.62 -26.82
C MET A 32 9.64 0.34 -26.22
N CYS A 33 8.76 -0.35 -26.94
CA CYS A 33 7.43 -0.71 -26.45
C CYS A 33 7.51 -1.69 -25.26
N SER A 34 8.42 -2.67 -25.32
CA SER A 34 8.63 -3.63 -24.23
C SER A 34 9.18 -2.96 -22.97
N SER A 35 10.12 -2.01 -23.11
CA SER A 35 10.68 -1.26 -21.98
C SER A 35 9.63 -0.32 -21.36
N TYR A 36 8.81 0.32 -22.18
CA TYR A 36 7.70 1.15 -21.72
C TYR A 36 6.64 0.29 -21.00
N THR A 37 6.27 -0.86 -21.58
CA THR A 37 5.33 -1.82 -20.97
C THR A 37 5.89 -2.38 -19.66
N ALA A 38 7.18 -2.70 -19.60
CA ALA A 38 7.85 -3.19 -18.40
C ALA A 38 7.92 -2.13 -17.29
N ASN A 39 8.25 -0.88 -17.63
CA ASN A 39 8.30 0.21 -16.66
C ASN A 39 6.89 0.59 -16.18
N LEU A 40 5.90 0.58 -17.07
CA LEU A 40 4.50 0.80 -16.72
C LEU A 40 3.96 -0.31 -15.81
N ALA A 41 4.24 -1.58 -16.15
CA ALA A 41 3.89 -2.71 -15.31
C ALA A 41 4.57 -2.62 -13.95
N ALA A 42 5.87 -2.34 -13.90
CA ALA A 42 6.61 -2.15 -12.66
C ALA A 42 6.03 -1.02 -11.80
N PHE A 43 5.62 0.10 -12.42
CA PHE A 43 4.94 1.18 -11.71
C PHE A 43 3.58 0.74 -11.16
N LEU A 44 2.77 0.02 -11.94
CA LEU A 44 1.46 -0.51 -11.51
C LEU A 44 1.58 -1.51 -10.36
N THR A 45 2.60 -2.37 -10.37
CA THR A 45 2.84 -3.31 -9.27
C THR A 45 3.44 -2.63 -8.04
N ASN A 46 4.30 -1.62 -8.22
CA ASN A 46 4.89 -0.86 -7.11
C ASN A 46 3.87 0.02 -6.40
N ALA A 47 2.88 0.57 -7.10
CA ALA A 47 1.80 1.32 -6.48
C ALA A 47 0.93 0.47 -5.53
N ALA A 48 0.91 -0.86 -5.71
CA ALA A 48 0.20 -1.78 -4.83
C ALA A 48 1.00 -2.20 -3.58
N MET A 49 2.33 -2.04 -3.60
CA MET A 49 3.26 -2.46 -2.54
C MET A 49 3.82 -1.31 -1.68
N ASP A 50 3.33 -0.08 -1.85
CA ASP A 50 3.67 0.99 -0.91
C ASP A 50 2.85 0.78 0.38
N ASP A 51 3.36 -0.06 1.28
CA ASP A 51 2.93 -0.03 2.68
C ASP A 51 3.37 1.30 3.26
N SER A 52 2.43 2.24 3.26
CA SER A 52 2.57 3.62 3.75
C SER A 52 2.90 3.74 5.25
N ILE A 53 3.15 2.63 5.94
CA ILE A 53 3.47 2.61 7.37
C ILE A 53 4.61 1.63 7.60
N LYS A 54 5.80 2.16 7.88
CA LYS A 54 6.97 1.36 8.25
C LYS A 54 7.26 1.34 9.75
N SER A 55 6.67 2.26 10.51
CA SER A 55 6.89 2.37 11.97
C SER A 55 5.73 3.09 12.67
N ALA A 56 5.57 2.84 13.96
CA ALA A 56 4.64 3.56 14.82
C ALA A 56 4.91 5.08 14.87
N GLU A 57 6.17 5.49 14.64
CA GLU A 57 6.56 6.90 14.59
C GLU A 57 6.00 7.61 13.36
N ASP A 58 5.98 6.92 12.21
CA ASP A 58 5.39 7.40 10.98
C ASP A 58 3.87 7.55 11.12
N LEU A 59 3.25 6.60 11.85
CA LEU A 59 1.86 6.67 12.28
C LEU A 59 1.55 7.91 13.14
N ALA A 60 2.49 8.30 14.01
CA ALA A 60 2.34 9.46 14.88
C ALA A 60 2.53 10.80 14.15
N MET A 61 3.29 10.80 13.04
CA MET A 61 3.52 11.99 12.22
C MET A 61 2.38 12.25 11.23
N GLN A 62 1.73 11.20 10.74
CA GLN A 62 0.63 11.33 9.78
C GLN A 62 -0.75 11.39 10.44
N THR A 63 -1.68 12.12 9.83
CA THR A 63 -3.09 12.21 10.28
C THR A 63 -4.06 11.45 9.38
N LYS A 64 -3.57 10.86 8.29
CA LYS A 64 -4.38 10.17 7.26
C LYS A 64 -4.96 8.85 7.77
N ILE A 65 -4.17 8.09 8.53
CA ILE A 65 -4.56 6.78 9.07
C ILE A 65 -4.88 6.96 10.54
N LYS A 66 -6.13 6.67 10.91
CA LYS A 66 -6.56 6.75 12.31
C LYS A 66 -6.09 5.49 13.03
N TYR A 67 -5.72 5.62 14.30
CA TYR A 67 -5.32 4.48 15.11
C TYR A 67 -6.02 4.49 16.46
N GLY A 68 -6.19 3.31 17.05
CA GLY A 68 -6.92 3.16 18.30
C GLY A 68 -6.62 1.86 19.03
N THR A 69 -7.08 1.80 20.26
CA THR A 69 -6.95 0.67 21.18
C THR A 69 -8.31 0.29 21.76
N VAL A 70 -8.39 -0.85 22.45
CA VAL A 70 -9.53 -1.15 23.31
C VAL A 70 -9.62 -0.13 24.46
N LYS A 71 -10.82 0.34 24.73
CA LYS A 71 -11.16 1.25 25.83
C LYS A 71 -10.89 0.55 27.15
N LYS A 72 -10.21 1.23 28.08
CA LYS A 72 -9.82 0.68 29.39
C LYS A 72 -8.93 -0.58 29.32
N GLY A 73 -8.31 -0.87 28.16
CA GLY A 73 -7.33 -1.95 28.02
C GLY A 73 -5.95 -1.61 28.61
N SER A 74 -5.09 -2.61 28.74
CA SER A 74 -3.68 -2.45 29.15
C SER A 74 -2.94 -1.45 28.24
N THR A 75 -3.10 -1.60 26.93
CA THR A 75 -2.50 -0.72 25.91
C THR A 75 -3.00 0.73 26.04
N TYR A 76 -4.27 0.95 26.38
CA TYR A 76 -4.83 2.28 26.61
C TYR A 76 -4.14 2.98 27.79
N PHE A 77 -3.98 2.28 28.92
CA PHE A 77 -3.28 2.81 30.09
C PHE A 77 -1.79 3.01 29.83
N PHE A 78 -1.17 2.16 29.01
CA PHE A 78 0.22 2.31 28.59
C PHE A 78 0.44 3.64 27.88
N PHE A 79 -0.36 3.96 26.85
CA PHE A 79 -0.24 5.24 26.13
C PHE A 79 -0.48 6.43 27.06
N LYS A 80 -1.46 6.34 27.96
CA LYS A 80 -1.78 7.40 28.92
C LYS A 80 -0.68 7.65 29.97
N ARG A 81 0.01 6.60 30.44
CA ARG A 81 1.04 6.68 31.48
C ARG A 81 2.47 6.75 30.93
N SER A 82 2.64 6.56 29.63
CA SER A 82 3.95 6.58 28.98
C SER A 82 4.67 7.91 29.21
N ASN A 83 5.99 7.84 29.43
CA ASN A 83 6.86 9.02 29.57
C ASN A 83 7.61 9.38 28.27
N VAL A 84 7.30 8.67 27.18
CA VAL A 84 7.90 8.90 25.86
C VAL A 84 7.03 9.92 25.13
N SER A 85 7.64 11.01 24.66
CA SER A 85 6.94 12.12 24.01
C SER A 85 6.13 11.67 22.77
N THR A 86 6.63 10.70 22.01
CA THR A 86 5.94 10.13 20.85
C THR A 86 4.62 9.45 21.26
N PHE A 87 4.63 8.60 22.29
CA PHE A 87 3.45 7.89 22.76
C PHE A 87 2.42 8.81 23.42
N GLN A 88 2.87 9.87 24.11
CA GLN A 88 1.98 10.90 24.64
C GLN A 88 1.27 11.68 23.53
N ARG A 89 1.99 12.04 22.46
CA ARG A 89 1.40 12.66 21.26
C ARG A 89 0.40 11.73 20.59
N MET A 90 0.75 10.45 20.48
CA MET A 90 -0.18 9.44 19.94
C MET A 90 -1.45 9.35 20.76
N TYR A 91 -1.35 9.33 22.09
CA TYR A 91 -2.51 9.34 22.98
C TYR A 91 -3.38 10.59 22.80
N ALA A 92 -2.77 11.77 22.76
CA ALA A 92 -3.50 13.03 22.55
C ALA A 92 -4.23 13.05 21.20
N ALA A 93 -3.59 12.52 20.14
CA ALA A 93 -4.22 12.37 18.84
C ALA A 93 -5.41 11.39 18.88
N MET A 94 -5.28 10.24 19.57
CA MET A 94 -6.38 9.30 19.79
C MET A 94 -7.56 9.92 20.54
N GLU A 95 -7.28 10.75 21.56
CA GLU A 95 -8.30 11.42 22.36
C GLU A 95 -9.02 12.54 21.58
N SER A 96 -8.29 13.26 20.72
CA SER A 96 -8.86 14.30 19.85
C SER A 96 -9.63 13.75 18.65
N ALA A 97 -9.46 12.47 18.30
CA ALA A 97 -10.02 11.89 17.09
C ALA A 97 -11.55 11.73 17.19
N ARG A 98 -12.27 12.27 16.19
CA ARG A 98 -13.70 12.05 15.97
C ARG A 98 -13.91 11.34 14.62
N PRO A 99 -14.78 10.31 14.53
CA PRO A 99 -15.46 9.57 15.60
C PRO A 99 -14.48 8.78 16.49
N SER A 100 -14.94 8.27 17.64
CA SER A 100 -14.11 7.57 18.63
C SER A 100 -13.28 6.44 17.98
N VAL A 101 -11.97 6.48 18.22
CA VAL A 101 -11.03 5.44 17.76
C VAL A 101 -10.90 4.31 18.77
N PHE A 102 -11.34 4.54 20.02
CA PHE A 102 -11.44 3.51 21.03
C PHE A 102 -12.62 2.56 20.74
N LEU A 103 -12.36 1.28 20.94
CA LEU A 103 -13.29 0.18 20.70
C LEU A 103 -13.58 -0.54 22.02
N ASP A 104 -14.70 -1.27 22.12
CA ASP A 104 -15.05 -1.97 23.35
C ASP A 104 -14.48 -3.40 23.40
N SER A 105 -14.20 -4.02 22.25
CA SER A 105 -13.63 -5.38 22.15
C SER A 105 -12.56 -5.51 21.05
N ASN A 106 -11.70 -6.52 21.16
CA ASN A 106 -10.69 -6.87 20.15
C ASN A 106 -11.34 -7.31 18.83
N ASP A 107 -12.43 -8.09 18.87
CA ASP A 107 -13.11 -8.56 17.65
C ASP A 107 -13.68 -7.39 16.84
N GLU A 108 -14.23 -6.39 17.52
CA GLU A 108 -14.74 -5.17 16.90
C GLU A 108 -13.59 -4.37 16.25
N GLY A 109 -12.43 -4.32 16.91
CA GLY A 109 -11.23 -3.69 16.36
C GLY A 109 -10.73 -4.35 15.09
N VAL A 110 -10.69 -5.68 15.06
CA VAL A 110 -10.30 -6.45 13.87
C VAL A 110 -11.28 -6.21 12.72
N ASP A 111 -12.59 -6.30 12.98
CA ASP A 111 -13.63 -6.06 11.97
C ASP A 111 -13.58 -4.61 11.42
N ARG A 112 -13.28 -3.63 12.27
CA ARG A 112 -13.11 -2.23 11.85
C ARG A 112 -11.90 -2.03 10.94
N VAL A 113 -10.77 -2.68 11.24
CA VAL A 113 -9.57 -2.63 10.37
C VAL A 113 -9.89 -3.23 8.99
N GLU A 114 -10.57 -4.37 8.98
CA GLU A 114 -10.98 -5.06 7.75
C GLU A 114 -11.92 -4.20 6.90
N LYS A 115 -12.93 -3.56 7.52
CA LYS A 115 -13.86 -2.64 6.85
C LYS A 115 -13.19 -1.38 6.34
N SER A 116 -12.18 -0.87 7.04
CA SER A 116 -11.54 0.41 6.71
C SER A 116 -10.50 0.31 5.60
N LYS A 117 -10.22 -0.89 5.06
CA LYS A 117 -9.29 -1.15 3.94
C LYS A 117 -8.02 -0.27 3.98
N ARG A 118 -7.20 -0.43 5.03
CA ARG A 118 -5.96 0.32 5.31
C ARG A 118 -6.12 1.77 5.80
N GLY A 119 -7.34 2.23 6.08
CA GLY A 119 -7.60 3.56 6.68
C GLY A 119 -7.61 3.62 8.22
N PHE A 120 -7.50 2.47 8.89
CA PHE A 120 -7.50 2.37 10.35
C PHE A 120 -6.48 1.32 10.82
N ALA A 121 -5.70 1.65 11.85
CA ALA A 121 -4.77 0.74 12.50
C ALA A 121 -5.23 0.43 13.93
N PHE A 122 -5.22 -0.84 14.30
CA PHE A 122 -5.64 -1.28 15.63
C PHE A 122 -4.44 -1.82 16.41
N LEU A 123 -4.28 -1.32 17.62
CA LEU A 123 -3.17 -1.67 18.52
C LEU A 123 -3.65 -2.70 19.54
N MET A 124 -3.07 -3.89 19.47
CA MET A 124 -3.35 -5.02 20.37
C MET A 124 -2.05 -5.77 20.73
N GLU A 125 -2.14 -6.74 21.62
CA GLU A 125 -0.99 -7.55 22.05
C GLU A 125 -0.51 -8.47 20.93
N SER A 126 0.82 -8.66 20.81
CA SER A 126 1.44 -9.38 19.70
C SER A 126 0.89 -10.80 19.49
N THR A 127 0.66 -11.55 20.58
CA THR A 127 0.08 -12.90 20.53
C THR A 127 -1.32 -12.92 19.94
N ALA A 128 -2.12 -11.88 20.21
CA ALA A 128 -3.45 -11.74 19.63
C ALA A 128 -3.38 -11.36 18.14
N ILE A 129 -2.38 -10.57 17.72
CA ILE A 129 -2.16 -10.24 16.31
C ILE A 129 -1.81 -11.49 15.51
N GLU A 130 -0.80 -12.25 15.97
CA GLU A 130 -0.34 -13.48 15.31
C GLU A 130 -1.49 -14.46 15.11
N TYR A 131 -2.31 -14.66 16.14
CA TYR A 131 -3.49 -15.51 16.07
C TYR A 131 -4.51 -15.05 15.00
N GLN A 132 -4.70 -13.74 14.83
CA GLN A 132 -5.63 -13.20 13.83
C GLN A 132 -5.03 -13.22 12.42
N LEU A 133 -3.72 -13.05 12.27
CA LEU A 133 -3.02 -13.14 10.98
C LEU A 133 -3.11 -14.53 10.38
N GLU A 134 -2.94 -15.58 11.19
CA GLU A 134 -3.06 -16.97 10.72
C GLU A 134 -4.46 -17.30 10.19
N ARG A 135 -5.49 -16.62 10.72
CA ARG A 135 -6.89 -16.85 10.35
C ARG A 135 -7.39 -15.92 9.24
N LYS A 136 -6.84 -14.71 9.15
CA LYS A 136 -7.27 -13.66 8.25
C LYS A 136 -6.08 -13.09 7.46
N CYS A 137 -5.94 -13.53 6.21
CA CYS A 137 -4.88 -13.09 5.29
C CYS A 137 -5.00 -11.61 4.86
N GLY A 138 -6.09 -10.91 5.21
CA GLY A 138 -6.30 -9.49 4.90
C GLY A 138 -5.69 -8.53 5.93
N LEU A 139 -5.13 -9.07 7.01
CA LEU A 139 -4.46 -8.31 8.06
C LEU A 139 -2.95 -8.35 7.84
N MET A 140 -2.27 -7.32 8.34
CA MET A 140 -0.80 -7.26 8.34
C MET A 140 -0.34 -6.68 9.67
N GLN A 141 0.71 -7.26 10.24
CA GLN A 141 1.41 -6.68 11.39
C GLN A 141 2.46 -5.70 10.90
N VAL A 142 2.53 -4.55 11.56
CA VAL A 142 3.57 -3.55 11.38
C VAL A 142 4.30 -3.42 12.71
N GLY A 143 5.62 -3.60 12.71
CA GLY A 143 6.45 -3.64 13.91
C GLY A 143 7.92 -3.44 13.58
#